data_AF-A0A163ISL9-F1
#
_entry.id   AF-A0A163ISL9-F1
#
_cell.length_a   1.000
_cell.length_b   1.000
_cell.length_c   1.000
_cell.angle_alpha   90.00
_cell.angle_beta   90.00
_cell.angle_gamma   90.00
#
_symmetry.space_group_name_H-M   'P 1'
#
loop_
_entity.id
_entity.type
_entity.pdbx_description
1 polymer ?
#
loop_
_entity_poly.entity_id
_entity_poly.type
_entity_poly.pdbx_seq_one_letter_code
_entity_poly.pdbx_strand_id
1 'polypeptide(L)'
;MADFPTYGRFFYLARAALNPPTSLCKKLFLAIGEWHDRLATKELSPGDPIQPTAAENAFVQVIMMSRKTFIQDSVPMMELHPCYPIWQHSIFSDPVYL
;
A
#
# COMPACT_ATOMS: atom_id res chain seq x y z
N MET A 1 7.97 -14.33 -15.69
CA MET A 1 6.54 -13.95 -15.81
C MET A 1 5.86 -14.54 -14.58
N ALA A 2 4.91 -13.86 -13.95
CA ALA A 2 4.40 -14.19 -12.60
C ALA A 2 3.59 -15.51 -12.48
N ASP A 3 4.09 -16.59 -13.07
CA ASP A 3 3.56 -17.96 -13.08
C ASP A 3 2.08 -18.09 -13.48
N PHE A 4 1.55 -17.08 -14.18
CA PHE A 4 0.20 -17.12 -14.72
C PHE A 4 0.14 -18.06 -15.93
N PRO A 5 -0.75 -19.07 -15.94
CA PRO A 5 -0.97 -19.92 -17.10
C PRO A 5 -1.40 -19.08 -18.30
N THR A 6 -0.85 -19.39 -19.47
CA THR A 6 -1.16 -18.72 -20.75
C THR A 6 -2.60 -18.95 -21.22
N TYR A 7 -3.33 -19.88 -20.60
CA TYR A 7 -4.65 -20.34 -21.03
C TYR A 7 -5.67 -20.23 -19.88
N GLY A 8 -6.13 -19.02 -19.57
CA GLY A 8 -7.20 -18.80 -18.59
C GLY A 8 -7.37 -17.33 -18.22
N ARG A 9 -8.55 -16.76 -18.47
CA ARG A 9 -8.86 -15.32 -18.29
C ARG A 9 -9.40 -14.96 -16.91
N PHE A 10 -9.15 -15.76 -15.88
CA PHE A 10 -9.66 -15.48 -14.54
C PHE A 10 -8.53 -15.56 -13.50
N PHE A 11 -7.76 -14.47 -13.43
CA PHE A 11 -6.82 -14.19 -12.35
C PHE A 11 -7.40 -13.06 -11.51
N TYR A 12 -8.42 -13.37 -10.72
CA TYR A 12 -9.01 -12.39 -9.82
C TYR A 12 -8.94 -12.94 -8.40
N LEU A 13 -8.02 -12.38 -7.61
CA LEU A 13 -8.28 -12.26 -6.18
C LEU A 13 -9.58 -11.45 -6.07
N ALA A 14 -10.58 -12.01 -5.39
CA ALA A 14 -11.77 -11.25 -5.06
C ALA A 14 -11.30 -10.00 -4.31
N ARG A 15 -11.60 -8.81 -4.82
CA ARG A 15 -11.29 -7.56 -4.14
C ARG A 15 -12.54 -7.07 -3.44
N ALA A 16 -12.37 -6.41 -2.29
CA ALA A 16 -13.44 -5.59 -1.77
C ALA A 16 -13.85 -4.57 -2.85
N ALA A 17 -15.14 -4.55 -3.21
CA ALA A 17 -15.65 -3.69 -4.28
C ALA A 17 -15.59 -2.19 -3.94
N LEU A 18 -15.41 -1.87 -2.66
CA LEU A 18 -15.34 -0.50 -2.15
C LEU A 18 -13.91 0.03 -2.19
N ASN A 19 -13.77 1.31 -2.57
CA ASN A 19 -12.51 2.01 -2.43
C ASN A 19 -12.32 2.36 -0.94
N PRO A 20 -11.20 1.98 -0.32
CA PRO A 20 -10.97 2.30 1.08
C PRO A 20 -10.88 3.82 1.28
N PRO A 21 -11.35 4.34 2.43
CA PRO A 21 -11.27 5.76 2.73
C PRO A 21 -9.82 6.28 2.63
N THR A 22 -9.63 7.45 2.02
CA THR A 22 -8.29 8.03 1.86
C THR A 22 -7.58 8.26 3.19
N SER A 23 -8.33 8.57 4.25
CA SER A 23 -7.82 8.71 5.62
C SER A 23 -7.19 7.41 6.13
N LEU A 24 -7.81 6.26 5.84
CA LEU A 24 -7.30 4.94 6.19
C LEU A 24 -6.04 4.60 5.38
N CYS A 25 -6.05 4.82 4.07
CA CYS A 25 -4.87 4.61 3.21
C CYS A 25 -3.65 5.44 3.66
N LYS A 26 -3.85 6.67 4.13
CA LYS A 26 -2.76 7.53 4.63
C LYS A 26 -2.14 7.02 5.94
N LYS A 27 -2.85 6.20 6.72
CA LYS A 27 -2.29 5.57 7.93
C LYS A 27 -1.28 4.48 7.61
N LEU A 28 -1.35 3.86 6.43
CA LEU A 28 -0.33 2.92 5.96
C LEU A 28 0.94 3.67 5.55
N PHE A 29 2.08 3.23 6.07
CA PHE A 29 3.39 3.78 5.72
C PHE A 29 3.43 5.31 5.84
N LEU A 30 3.05 5.88 6.99
CA LEU A 30 2.82 7.31 7.17
C LEU A 30 3.92 8.21 6.57
N ALA A 31 5.19 7.85 6.78
CA ALA A 31 6.37 8.57 6.25
C ALA A 31 6.39 8.71 4.72
N ILE A 32 5.78 7.79 3.97
CA ILE A 32 5.77 7.83 2.49
C ILE A 32 5.01 9.06 1.95
N GLY A 33 4.01 9.56 2.69
CA GLY A 33 3.32 10.79 2.28
C GLY A 33 4.25 12.01 2.38
N GLU A 34 4.93 12.13 3.52
CA GLU A 34 5.93 13.17 3.75
C GLU A 34 7.08 13.10 2.75
N TRP A 35 7.59 11.90 2.47
CA TRP A 35 8.67 11.69 1.52
C TRP A 35 8.27 12.06 0.10
N HIS A 36 7.05 11.75 -0.32
CA HIS A 36 6.53 12.17 -1.61
C HIS A 36 6.53 13.69 -1.76
N ASP A 37 6.05 14.40 -0.74
CA ASP A 37 5.96 15.86 -0.76
C ASP A 37 7.37 16.50 -0.76
N ARG A 38 8.29 15.99 0.07
CA ARG A 38 9.69 16.45 0.12
C ARG A 38 10.46 16.20 -1.17
N LEU A 39 10.23 15.06 -1.81
CA LEU A 39 10.80 14.76 -3.12
C LEU A 39 10.26 15.71 -4.20
N ALA A 40 8.97 16.07 -4.13
CA ALA A 40 8.34 17.00 -5.07
C ALA A 40 8.84 18.45 -4.88
N THR A 41 9.03 18.90 -3.64
CA THR A 41 9.55 20.25 -3.33
C THR A 41 11.07 20.36 -3.47
N LYS A 42 11.79 19.23 -3.57
CA LYS A 42 13.26 19.15 -3.55
C LYS A 42 13.88 19.77 -2.29
N GLU A 43 13.10 19.92 -1.22
CA GLU A 43 13.57 20.41 0.09
C GLU A 43 14.20 19.25 0.88
N LEU A 44 15.37 18.81 0.43
CA LEU A 44 16.15 17.76 1.09
C LEU A 44 17.41 18.35 1.71
N SER A 45 17.60 18.07 3.00
CA SER A 45 18.79 18.40 3.77
C SER A 45 19.89 17.36 3.52
N PRO A 46 21.17 17.77 3.50
CA PRO A 46 22.30 16.83 3.58
C PRO A 46 22.17 15.98 4.86
N GLY A 47 21.85 14.70 4.70
CA GLY A 47 21.60 13.77 5.83
C GLY A 47 20.20 13.16 5.83
N ASP A 48 19.32 13.60 4.94
CA ASP A 48 18.01 12.96 4.78
C ASP A 48 18.13 11.51 4.28
N PRO A 49 17.24 10.61 4.75
CA PRO A 49 17.26 9.21 4.34
C PRO A 49 16.78 8.99 2.90
N ILE A 50 16.30 10.05 2.23
CA ILE A 50 15.77 10.04 0.87
C ILE A 50 16.52 11.05 0.00
N GLN A 51 16.83 10.68 -1.23
CA GLN A 51 17.45 11.47 -2.26
C GLN A 51 16.50 11.66 -3.46
N PRO A 52 16.61 12.78 -4.21
CA PRO A 52 15.72 13.07 -5.32
C PRO A 52 16.13 12.31 -6.60
N THR A 53 16.32 10.99 -6.49
CA THR A 53 16.68 10.11 -7.60
C THR A 53 15.44 9.51 -8.27
N ALA A 54 15.54 9.12 -9.54
CA ALA A 54 14.42 8.52 -10.26
C ALA A 54 13.91 7.23 -9.58
N ALA A 55 14.81 6.43 -9.02
CA ALA A 55 14.47 5.18 -8.35
C ALA A 55 13.66 5.42 -7.07
N GLU A 56 14.07 6.38 -6.24
CA GLU A 56 13.36 6.68 -4.99
C GLU A 56 11.99 7.32 -5.23
N ASN A 57 11.90 8.22 -6.21
CA ASN A 57 10.62 8.78 -6.64
C ASN A 57 9.65 7.67 -7.08
N ALA A 58 10.12 6.74 -7.92
CA ALA A 58 9.31 5.61 -8.37
C ALA A 58 8.92 4.68 -7.21
N PHE A 59 9.84 4.40 -6.29
CA PHE A 59 9.58 3.56 -5.12
C PHE A 59 8.49 4.16 -4.23
N VAL A 60 8.61 5.44 -3.89
CA VAL A 60 7.61 6.17 -3.10
C VAL A 60 6.24 6.13 -3.78
N GLN A 61 6.17 6.35 -5.11
CA GLN A 61 4.92 6.24 -5.86
C GLN A 61 4.33 4.83 -5.84
N VAL A 62 5.16 3.79 -5.99
CA VAL A 62 4.71 2.39 -5.93
C VAL A 62 4.12 2.10 -4.56
N ILE A 63 4.77 2.51 -3.46
CA ILE A 63 4.22 2.30 -2.11
C ILE A 63 2.92 3.07 -1.92
N MET A 64 2.84 4.33 -2.38
CA MET A 64 1.60 5.11 -2.32
C MET A 64 0.43 4.41 -3.04
N MET A 65 0.67 3.90 -4.24
CA MET A 65 -0.34 3.18 -5.01
C MET A 65 -0.70 1.83 -4.36
N SER A 66 0.30 1.17 -3.77
CA SER A 66 0.13 -0.11 -3.09
C SER A 66 -0.78 -0.01 -1.87
N ARG A 67 -0.83 1.13 -1.18
CA ARG A 67 -1.66 1.32 0.04
C ARG A 67 -3.12 0.95 -0.19
N LYS A 68 -3.70 1.41 -1.31
CA LYS A 68 -5.10 1.15 -1.64
C LYS A 68 -5.34 -0.33 -1.91
N THR A 69 -4.53 -0.90 -2.79
CA THR A 69 -4.62 -2.32 -3.16
C THR A 69 -4.42 -3.21 -1.95
N PHE A 70 -3.48 -2.87 -1.07
CA PHE A 70 -3.20 -3.62 0.16
C PHE A 70 -4.42 -3.68 1.09
N ILE A 71 -5.12 -2.56 1.33
CA ILE A 71 -6.36 -2.55 2.14
C ILE A 71 -7.49 -3.32 1.45
N GLN A 72 -7.62 -3.20 0.13
CA GLN A 72 -8.69 -3.91 -0.61
C GLN A 72 -8.49 -5.42 -0.61
N ASP A 73 -7.23 -5.85 -0.77
CA ASP A 73 -6.86 -7.25 -0.84
C ASP A 73 -6.69 -7.85 0.57
N SER A 74 -6.54 -7.02 1.63
CA SER A 74 -6.44 -7.54 3.00
C SER A 74 -7.76 -8.09 3.54
N VAL A 75 -8.91 -7.56 3.13
CA VAL A 75 -10.25 -8.08 3.54
C VAL A 75 -10.41 -9.58 3.26
N PRO A 76 -10.31 -10.06 2.00
CA PRO A 76 -10.40 -11.49 1.70
C PRO A 76 -9.21 -12.28 2.26
N MET A 77 -8.03 -11.67 2.36
CA MET A 77 -6.85 -12.34 2.92
C MET A 77 -6.98 -12.60 4.43
N MET A 78 -7.71 -11.74 5.16
CA MET A 78 -8.05 -11.97 6.57
C MET A 78 -9.03 -13.13 6.73
N GLU A 79 -9.98 -13.29 5.82
CA GLU A 79 -10.90 -14.45 5.82
C GLU A 79 -10.17 -15.76 5.49
N LEU A 80 -9.29 -15.74 4.48
CA LEU A 80 -8.55 -16.93 4.03
C LEU A 80 -7.43 -17.33 5.01
N HIS A 81 -6.78 -16.37 5.66
CA HIS A 81 -5.60 -16.57 6.49
C HIS A 81 -5.68 -15.82 7.82
N PRO A 82 -6.65 -16.12 8.69
CA PRO A 82 -6.93 -15.32 9.90
C PRO A 82 -5.79 -15.30 10.93
N CYS A 83 -4.86 -16.26 10.87
CA CYS A 83 -3.77 -16.39 11.83
C CYS A 83 -2.50 -15.62 11.46
N TYR A 84 -2.49 -14.81 10.39
CA TYR A 84 -1.28 -14.05 10.03
C TYR A 84 -0.99 -12.93 11.04
N PRO A 85 0.27 -12.79 11.51
CA PRO A 85 0.63 -11.76 12.48
C PRO A 85 0.32 -10.33 12.03
N ILE A 86 0.31 -10.08 10.72
CA ILE A 86 0.04 -8.75 10.16
C ILE A 86 -1.35 -8.21 10.58
N TRP A 87 -2.35 -9.09 10.78
CA TRP A 87 -3.70 -8.70 11.20
C TRP A 87 -3.79 -8.18 12.63
N GLN A 88 -2.76 -8.38 13.45
CA GLN A 88 -2.69 -7.82 14.81
C GLN A 88 -2.35 -6.33 14.80
N HIS A 89 -1.95 -5.77 13.66
CA HIS A 89 -1.66 -4.35 13.55
C HIS A 89 -2.93 -3.52 13.73
N SER A 90 -2.85 -2.44 14.51
CA SER A 90 -4.01 -1.63 14.94
C SER A 90 -4.85 -1.06 13.80
N ILE A 91 -4.27 -0.91 12.60
CA ILE A 91 -5.00 -0.45 11.41
C ILE A 91 -6.15 -1.38 11.02
N PHE A 92 -6.03 -2.68 11.28
CA PHE A 92 -7.05 -3.68 10.95
C PHE A 92 -8.18 -3.73 11.99
N SER A 93 -8.01 -3.04 13.12
CA SER A 93 -9.02 -2.84 14.16
C SER A 93 -9.66 -1.45 14.10
N ASP A 94 -9.28 -0.62 13.12
CA ASP A 94 -9.82 0.73 12.95
C ASP A 94 -11.30 0.65 12.56
N PRO A 95 -12.22 1.40 13.18
CA PRO A 95 -13.64 1.36 12.83
C PRO A 95 -13.93 1.81 11.38
N VAL A 96 -12.99 2.51 10.74
CA VAL A 96 -13.07 2.94 9.34
C VAL A 96 -12.48 1.88 8.38
N TYR A 97 -11.77 0.89 8.90
CA TYR A 97 -11.41 -0.33 8.17
C TYR A 97 -12.64 -1.23 8.16
N LEU A 98 -13.52 -1.08 7.15
CA LEU A 98 -14.62 -1.99 6.75
C LEU A 98 -15.42 -1.37 5.60
#